data_AF-A0AAV8Z2L7-F1
#
_entry.id   AF-A0AAV8Z2L7-F1
#
_cell.length_a   1.000
_cell.length_b   1.000
_cell.length_c   1.000
_cell.angle_alpha   90.00
_cell.angle_beta   90.00
_cell.angle_gamma   90.00
#
_symmetry.space_group_name_H-M   'P 1'
#
loop_
_entity.id
_entity.type
_entity.pdbx_description
1 polymer ?
#
loop_
_entity_poly.entity_id
_entity_poly.type
_entity_poly.pdbx_seq_one_letter_code
_entity_poly.pdbx_strand_id
1 'polypeptide(L)'
;MRVFSRCAARKCTNNSKNCSVSFFRFPRDVNRARIWLVASGRDDLSSDVEKIHASSYRLCSMHFEKSMFANEKRNRLRKEAIPRQFPALEGSSSATAEFRTKTGNWEVEISPDEEMLELQVTEDVSSTQTQITPKSSPVQRTTQTETSG
;
A
#
# COMPACT_ATOMS: atom_id res chain seq x y z
N MET A 1 24.83 7.35 -20.24
CA MET A 1 25.02 5.89 -20.03
C MET A 1 23.67 5.26 -19.68
N ARG A 2 23.25 4.20 -20.38
CA ARG A 2 21.96 3.52 -20.08
C ARG A 2 22.13 2.75 -18.77
N VAL A 3 21.34 3.09 -17.75
CA VAL A 3 21.40 2.43 -16.43
C VAL A 3 20.98 0.97 -16.60
N PHE A 4 21.81 0.05 -16.10
CA PHE A 4 21.48 -1.37 -16.06
C PHE A 4 20.17 -1.57 -15.29
N SER A 5 19.20 -2.22 -15.92
CA SER A 5 17.88 -2.47 -15.33
C SER A 5 17.72 -3.95 -15.03
N ARG A 6 17.38 -4.29 -13.79
CA ARG A 6 17.10 -5.66 -13.34
C ARG A 6 15.63 -5.79 -12.97
N CYS A 7 14.97 -6.85 -13.43
CA CYS A 7 13.60 -7.12 -13.02
C CYS A 7 13.55 -7.39 -11.51
N ALA A 8 12.62 -6.74 -10.81
CA ALA A 8 12.41 -6.93 -9.38
C ALA A 8 11.56 -8.16 -9.10
N ALA A 9 10.67 -8.57 -10.02
CA ALA A 9 9.77 -9.69 -9.81
C ALA A 9 10.48 -10.95 -9.30
N ARG A 10 9.89 -11.60 -8.30
CA ARG A 10 10.42 -12.82 -7.71
C ARG A 10 10.56 -13.89 -8.80
N LYS A 11 11.71 -14.59 -8.81
CA LYS A 11 12.09 -15.59 -9.82
C LYS A 11 12.23 -15.09 -11.26
N CYS A 12 12.16 -13.77 -11.51
CA CYS A 12 12.43 -13.21 -12.83
C CYS A 12 13.91 -12.85 -13.00
N THR A 13 14.56 -13.37 -14.03
CA THR A 13 15.97 -13.11 -14.35
C THR A 13 16.16 -12.09 -15.48
N ASN A 14 15.07 -11.51 -15.98
CA ASN A 14 15.09 -10.51 -17.04
C ASN A 14 15.83 -9.25 -16.61
N ASN A 15 16.67 -8.75 -17.51
CA ASN A 15 17.44 -7.52 -17.35
C ASN A 15 17.71 -6.88 -18.71
N SER A 16 18.19 -5.64 -18.72
CA SER A 16 18.39 -4.87 -19.94
C SER A 16 19.44 -5.44 -20.91
N LYS A 17 20.19 -6.48 -20.52
CA LYS A 17 21.22 -7.13 -21.35
C LYS A 17 20.75 -8.46 -21.94
N ASN A 18 19.82 -9.17 -21.29
CA ASN A 18 19.40 -10.52 -21.71
C ASN A 18 18.02 -10.57 -22.38
N CYS A 19 17.28 -9.46 -22.42
CA CYS A 19 15.95 -9.43 -23.05
C CYS A 19 15.63 -8.06 -23.66
N SER A 20 14.80 -8.09 -24.70
CA SER A 20 14.38 -6.93 -25.50
C SER A 20 13.02 -6.35 -25.07
N VAL A 21 12.56 -6.68 -23.86
CA VAL A 21 11.29 -6.17 -23.31
C VAL A 21 11.44 -4.79 -22.66
N SER A 22 10.33 -4.07 -22.51
CA SER A 22 10.31 -2.78 -21.83
C SER A 22 10.49 -2.97 -20.31
N PHE A 23 11.19 -2.03 -19.68
CA PHE A 23 11.41 -1.99 -18.23
C PHE A 23 10.81 -0.72 -17.63
N PHE A 24 9.99 -0.88 -16.61
CA PHE A 24 9.24 0.20 -15.97
C PHE A 24 9.80 0.50 -14.59
N ARG A 25 9.99 1.79 -14.31
CA ARG A 25 10.31 2.29 -12.97
C ARG A 25 9.13 2.05 -12.04
N PHE A 26 9.45 1.79 -10.78
CA PHE A 26 8.46 1.91 -9.72
C PHE A 26 7.89 3.34 -9.70
N PRO A 27 6.62 3.52 -9.30
CA PRO A 27 6.04 4.84 -9.09
C PRO A 27 6.84 5.67 -8.07
N ARG A 28 6.74 7.00 -8.16
CA ARG A 28 7.30 7.91 -7.14
C ARG A 28 6.48 7.91 -5.85
N ASP A 29 5.18 7.68 -6.00
CA ASP A 29 4.28 7.51 -4.87
C ASP A 29 4.64 6.24 -4.10
N VAL A 30 4.93 6.41 -2.81
CA VAL A 30 5.42 5.34 -1.92
C VAL A 30 4.37 4.25 -1.74
N ASN A 31 3.11 4.64 -1.58
CA ASN A 31 2.01 3.69 -1.37
C ASN A 31 1.85 2.77 -2.59
N ARG A 32 1.88 3.35 -3.79
CA ARG A 32 1.80 2.60 -5.03
C ARG A 32 3.05 1.79 -5.32
N ALA A 33 4.23 2.30 -4.97
CA ALA A 33 5.47 1.53 -5.06
C ALA A 33 5.42 0.29 -4.15
N ARG A 34 4.86 0.42 -2.94
CA ARG A 34 4.61 -0.72 -2.04
C ARG A 34 3.65 -1.73 -2.65
N ILE A 35 2.54 -1.30 -3.24
CA ILE A 35 1.60 -2.19 -3.96
C ILE A 35 2.34 -2.97 -5.06
N TRP A 36 3.20 -2.30 -5.83
CA TRP A 36 4.01 -2.95 -6.87
C TRP A 36 5.01 -3.95 -6.30
N LEU A 37 5.64 -3.65 -5.16
CA LEU A 37 6.59 -4.55 -4.50
C LEU A 37 5.90 -5.83 -4.02
N VAL A 38 4.77 -5.69 -3.32
CA VAL A 38 3.94 -6.82 -2.86
C VAL A 38 3.49 -7.67 -4.03
N ALA A 39 2.90 -7.05 -5.05
CA ALA A 39 2.46 -7.76 -6.25
C ALA A 39 3.61 -8.44 -7.00
N SER A 40 4.85 -7.94 -6.86
CA SER A 40 6.04 -8.54 -7.44
C SER A 40 6.66 -9.67 -6.60
N GLY A 41 6.14 -9.93 -5.39
CA GLY A 41 6.68 -10.89 -4.43
C GLY A 41 8.04 -10.48 -3.86
N ARG A 42 8.30 -9.17 -3.71
CA ARG A 42 9.53 -8.60 -3.15
C ARG A 42 9.24 -7.67 -1.97
N ASP A 43 8.52 -8.19 -0.99
CA ASP A 43 8.26 -7.49 0.27
C ASP A 43 9.55 -7.16 1.03
N ASP A 44 10.62 -7.91 0.78
CA ASP A 44 11.98 -7.66 1.30
C ASP A 44 12.55 -6.30 0.89
N LEU A 45 12.12 -5.75 -0.26
CA LEU A 45 12.54 -4.42 -0.73
C LEU A 45 11.66 -3.29 -0.20
N SER A 46 10.64 -3.59 0.62
CA SER A 46 9.70 -2.59 1.13
C SER A 46 10.33 -1.61 2.13
N SER A 47 11.42 -1.98 2.81
CA SER A 47 12.15 -1.11 3.72
C SER A 47 12.80 0.10 3.02
N ASP A 48 13.18 -0.04 1.74
CA ASP A 48 13.77 1.03 0.93
C ASP A 48 12.82 1.51 -0.18
N VAL A 49 11.50 1.40 0.04
CA VAL A 49 10.48 1.77 -0.95
C VAL A 49 10.60 3.21 -1.44
N GLU A 50 11.07 4.15 -0.63
CA GLU A 50 11.27 5.55 -1.03
C GLU A 50 12.38 5.71 -2.09
N LYS A 51 13.39 4.84 -2.03
CA LYS A 51 14.55 4.87 -2.94
C LYS A 51 14.35 3.98 -4.17
N ILE A 52 13.33 3.11 -4.16
CA ILE A 52 13.13 2.08 -5.20
C ILE A 52 12.92 2.69 -6.59
N HIS A 53 12.31 3.88 -6.70
CA HIS A 53 12.13 4.60 -7.97
C HIS A 53 13.48 4.92 -8.65
N ALA A 54 14.46 5.35 -7.86
CA ALA A 54 15.78 5.76 -8.33
C ALA A 54 16.75 4.58 -8.51
N SER A 55 16.46 3.42 -7.91
CA SER A 55 17.28 2.22 -7.98
C SER A 55 17.45 1.66 -9.40
N SER A 56 18.18 0.55 -9.56
CA SER A 56 18.25 -0.23 -10.80
C SER A 56 17.10 -1.24 -10.96
N TYR A 57 16.27 -1.43 -9.92
CA TYR A 57 15.14 -2.36 -9.94
C TYR A 57 13.98 -1.81 -10.76
N ARG A 58 13.47 -2.63 -11.67
CA ARG A 58 12.38 -2.32 -12.60
C ARG A 58 11.42 -3.50 -12.66
N LEU A 59 10.24 -3.32 -13.22
CA LEU A 59 9.41 -4.44 -13.66
C LEU A 59 9.41 -4.52 -15.18
N CYS A 60 9.65 -5.71 -15.72
CA CYS A 60 9.61 -5.92 -17.17
C CYS A 60 8.15 -6.00 -17.66
N SER A 61 7.93 -5.73 -18.95
CA SER A 61 6.58 -5.68 -19.54
C SER A 61 5.82 -7.01 -19.47
N MET A 62 6.49 -8.13 -19.20
CA MET A 62 5.83 -9.43 -19.03
C MET A 62 4.96 -9.52 -17.77
N HIS A 63 5.15 -8.60 -16.82
CA HIS A 63 4.42 -8.58 -15.55
C HIS A 63 3.20 -7.67 -15.57
N PHE A 64 2.87 -7.07 -16.70
CA PHE A 64 1.67 -6.24 -16.85
C PHE A 64 0.76 -6.88 -17.89
N GLU A 65 -0.54 -6.81 -17.65
CA GLU A 65 -1.52 -7.27 -18.62
C GLU A 65 -1.52 -6.34 -19.85
N LYS A 66 -1.87 -6.88 -21.02
CA LYS A 66 -1.93 -6.10 -22.28
C LYS A 66 -2.86 -4.88 -22.15
N SER A 67 -3.96 -5.00 -21.40
CA SER A 67 -4.94 -3.94 -21.11
C SER A 67 -4.36 -2.76 -20.33
N MET A 68 -3.28 -2.98 -19.57
CA MET A 68 -2.65 -1.96 -18.72
C MET A 68 -1.68 -1.06 -19.48
N PHE A 69 -1.39 -1.36 -20.75
CA PHE A 69 -0.57 -0.51 -21.59
C PHE A 69 -1.41 0.59 -22.24
N ALA A 70 -0.79 1.77 -22.39
CA ALA A 70 -1.37 2.89 -23.10
C ALA A 70 -1.09 2.83 -24.60
N ASN A 71 -0.30 1.84 -25.07
CA ASN A 71 0.02 1.64 -26.48
C ASN A 71 0.32 0.18 -26.82
N GLU A 72 0.22 -0.15 -28.11
CA GLU A 72 0.47 -1.48 -28.64
C GLU A 72 1.94 -1.92 -28.52
N LYS A 73 2.87 -0.95 -28.55
CA LYS A 73 4.31 -1.19 -28.36
C LYS A 73 4.66 -1.65 -26.94
N ARG A 74 3.71 -1.65 -25.99
CA ARG A 74 3.89 -2.06 -24.60
C ARG A 74 5.10 -1.40 -23.93
N ASN A 75 5.32 -0.12 -24.22
CA ASN A 75 6.42 0.67 -23.67
C ASN A 75 5.93 1.85 -22.81
N ARG A 76 4.61 2.02 -22.65
CA ARG A 76 3.98 2.99 -21.76
C ARG A 76 2.85 2.34 -20.98
N LEU A 77 2.90 2.45 -19.65
CA LEU A 77 1.85 1.98 -18.76
C LEU A 77 0.79 3.07 -18.54
N ARG A 78 -0.46 2.65 -18.31
CA ARG A 78 -1.53 3.50 -17.81
C ARG A 78 -1.28 3.91 -16.36
N LYS A 79 -1.95 4.98 -15.92
CA LYS A 79 -1.87 5.43 -14.53
C LYS A 79 -2.53 4.44 -13.59
N GLU A 80 -3.29 3.46 -14.03
CA GLU A 80 -3.94 2.47 -13.16
C GLU A 80 -3.20 1.12 -13.19
N ALA A 81 -2.09 1.04 -13.93
CA ALA A 81 -1.34 -0.20 -14.08
C ALA A 81 -0.77 -0.72 -12.76
N ILE A 82 -1.02 -2.01 -12.51
CA ILE A 82 -0.53 -2.78 -11.36
C ILE A 82 0.06 -4.07 -11.94
N PRO A 83 1.29 -4.47 -11.56
CA PRO A 83 1.83 -5.74 -12.05
C PRO A 83 0.96 -6.90 -11.57
N ARG A 84 0.80 -7.92 -12.40
CA ARG A 84 0.01 -9.11 -12.07
C ARG A 84 0.65 -9.81 -10.87
N GLN A 85 -0.16 -10.10 -9.85
CA GLN A 85 0.27 -10.87 -8.68
C GLN A 85 0.78 -12.25 -9.13
N PHE A 86 1.96 -12.62 -8.65
CA PHE A 86 2.44 -13.99 -8.80
C PHE A 86 1.69 -14.85 -7.78
N PRO A 87 0.96 -15.91 -8.19
CA PRO A 87 0.61 -16.93 -7.22
C PRO A 87 1.94 -17.46 -6.68
N ALA A 88 2.16 -17.29 -5.36
CA ALA A 88 3.16 -18.06 -4.66
C ALA A 88 2.79 -19.51 -4.90
N LEU A 89 3.50 -20.19 -5.79
CA LEU A 89 3.32 -21.62 -6.05
C LEU A 89 3.76 -22.37 -4.80
N GLU A 90 2.86 -22.42 -3.81
CA GLU A 90 2.73 -23.52 -2.87
C GLU A 90 2.17 -24.68 -3.70
N GLY A 91 2.96 -25.75 -3.83
CA GLY A 91 2.67 -26.80 -4.80
C GLY A 91 1.39 -27.55 -4.49
N SER A 92 0.47 -27.63 -5.47
CA SER A 92 -0.26 -28.85 -5.81
C SER A 92 -0.95 -28.68 -7.17
N SER A 93 -1.19 -29.82 -7.81
CA SER A 93 -1.51 -30.08 -9.21
C SER A 93 -2.65 -29.29 -9.87
N SER A 94 -2.37 -28.86 -11.12
CA SER A 94 -3.25 -28.85 -12.29
C SER A 94 -4.69 -28.28 -12.16
N ALA A 95 -4.86 -27.01 -12.54
CA ALA A 95 -5.96 -26.60 -13.42
C ALA A 95 -5.60 -25.28 -14.11
N THR A 96 -5.52 -25.31 -15.43
CA THR A 96 -5.45 -24.13 -16.29
C THR A 96 -6.73 -23.32 -16.11
N ALA A 97 -6.68 -22.25 -15.30
CA ALA A 97 -7.75 -21.27 -15.24
C ALA A 97 -7.69 -20.40 -16.51
N GLU A 98 -8.44 -20.83 -17.53
CA GLU A 98 -8.77 -20.01 -18.68
C GLU A 98 -9.45 -18.72 -18.21
N PHE A 99 -8.94 -17.62 -18.73
CA PHE A 99 -9.41 -16.28 -18.43
C PHE A 99 -10.76 -16.07 -19.12
N ARG A 100 -11.85 -16.40 -18.43
CA ARG A 100 -13.19 -16.02 -18.86
C ARG A 100 -13.38 -14.54 -18.53
N THR A 101 -13.17 -13.68 -19.52
CA THR A 101 -13.62 -12.28 -19.46
C THR A 101 -15.14 -12.24 -19.48
N LYS A 102 -15.76 -11.72 -18.42
CA LYS A 102 -17.01 -10.95 -18.56
C LYS A 102 -17.22 -10.02 -17.36
N THR A 103 -16.91 -8.75 -17.60
CA THR A 103 -17.52 -7.53 -17.01
C THR A 103 -18.06 -7.68 -15.58
N GLY A 104 -17.22 -7.40 -14.59
CA GLY A 104 -17.63 -7.19 -13.20
C GLY A 104 -18.11 -5.76 -13.00
N ASN A 105 -19.43 -5.60 -12.92
CA ASN A 105 -20.08 -4.63 -12.07
C ASN A 105 -19.53 -4.81 -10.64
N TRP A 106 -19.21 -3.73 -9.95
CA TRP A 106 -18.63 -3.74 -8.61
C TRP A 106 -19.80 -3.49 -7.67
N GLU A 107 -20.68 -4.48 -7.60
CA GLU A 107 -21.64 -4.58 -6.53
C GLU A 107 -20.89 -5.10 -5.30
N VAL A 108 -20.78 -4.19 -4.34
CA VAL A 108 -20.42 -4.52 -2.97
C VAL A 108 -21.59 -5.31 -2.41
N GLU A 109 -21.43 -6.63 -2.29
CA GLU A 109 -22.34 -7.44 -1.49
C GLU A 109 -22.08 -7.11 -0.02
N ILE A 110 -22.85 -6.16 0.51
CA ILE A 110 -23.04 -6.02 1.95
C ILE A 110 -23.98 -7.15 2.36
N SER A 111 -23.42 -8.17 3.01
CA SER A 111 -24.16 -9.23 3.69
C SER A 111 -24.96 -8.63 4.85
N PRO A 112 -26.30 -8.70 4.87
CA PRO A 112 -27.12 -8.09 5.90
C PRO A 112 -27.68 -9.13 6.88
N ASP A 113 -26.86 -10.02 7.44
CA ASP A 113 -27.35 -11.00 8.41
C ASP A 113 -26.22 -11.40 9.36
N GLU A 114 -25.97 -10.61 10.40
CA GLU A 114 -25.60 -11.12 11.72
C GLU A 114 -26.13 -10.15 12.77
N GLU A 115 -27.13 -10.64 13.46
CA GLU A 115 -28.01 -10.02 14.43
C GLU A 115 -27.25 -9.57 15.68
N MET A 116 -27.31 -8.26 15.92
CA MET A 116 -27.61 -7.61 17.20
C MET A 116 -27.75 -8.56 18.41
N LEU A 117 -26.69 -8.76 19.19
CA LEU A 117 -26.84 -9.24 20.57
C LEU A 117 -27.09 -8.07 21.53
N GLU A 118 -28.20 -8.22 22.26
CA GLU A 118 -28.78 -7.29 23.22
C GLU A 118 -27.88 -6.92 24.41
N LEU A 119 -27.99 -5.64 24.77
CA LEU A 119 -27.50 -5.05 26.01
C LEU A 119 -28.38 -5.52 27.18
N GLN A 120 -27.81 -6.23 28.15
CA GLN A 120 -28.44 -6.40 29.47
C GLN A 120 -27.96 -5.27 30.39
N VAL A 121 -28.83 -4.28 30.57
CA VAL A 121 -28.74 -3.27 31.62
C VAL A 121 -29.29 -3.89 32.90
N THR A 122 -28.44 -4.09 33.90
CA THR A 122 -28.89 -4.27 35.28
C THR A 122 -28.57 -3.00 36.05
N GLU A 123 -29.63 -2.23 36.34
CA GLU A 123 -29.61 -1.15 37.31
C GLU A 123 -29.53 -1.70 38.75
N ASP A 124 -29.14 -0.81 39.68
CA ASP A 124 -29.22 -0.82 41.16
C ASP A 124 -27.80 -0.76 41.80
N VAL A 125 -27.36 0.20 42.63
CA VAL A 125 -27.96 1.35 43.31
C VAL A 125 -26.84 2.17 44.01
N SER A 126 -27.04 3.49 44.14
CA SER A 126 -26.68 4.38 45.27
C SER A 126 -25.27 4.24 45.92
N SER A 127 -24.38 5.23 45.85
CA SER A 127 -24.23 6.40 46.76
C SER A 127 -22.71 6.71 46.77
N THR A 128 -22.14 7.92 46.88
CA THR A 128 -22.50 9.15 47.58
C THR A 128 -21.88 10.38 46.88
N GLN A 129 -22.66 11.45 46.89
CA GLN A 129 -22.33 12.86 46.64
C GLN A 129 -21.18 13.38 47.52
N THR A 130 -20.34 14.29 47.00
CA THR A 130 -20.02 15.60 47.63
C THR A 130 -19.36 16.52 46.60
N GLN A 131 -20.08 17.58 46.19
CA GLN A 131 -19.51 18.78 45.58
C GLN A 131 -19.35 19.82 46.68
N ILE A 132 -18.18 20.46 46.82
CA ILE A 132 -18.09 21.82 47.35
C ILE A 132 -16.89 22.54 46.71
N THR A 133 -17.18 23.66 46.03
CA THR A 133 -16.26 24.74 45.59
C THR A 133 -15.89 25.62 46.83
N PRO A 134 -15.22 26.81 46.79
CA PRO A 134 -14.78 27.67 45.68
C PRO A 134 -13.44 28.46 45.84
N LYS A 135 -13.03 29.12 44.73
CA LYS A 135 -12.40 30.47 44.55
C LYS A 135 -11.25 30.96 45.46
N SER A 136 -10.14 31.38 44.83
CA SER A 136 -9.64 32.79 44.85
C SER A 136 -8.32 32.98 44.06
N SER A 137 -8.26 34.01 43.22
CA SER A 137 -7.05 34.66 42.65
C SER A 137 -6.17 35.29 43.77
N PRO A 138 -4.91 35.79 43.55
CA PRO A 138 -4.57 36.95 42.67
C PRO A 138 -3.13 36.90 42.04
N VAL A 139 -2.88 37.44 40.82
CA VAL A 139 -2.34 38.78 40.45
C VAL A 139 -0.79 38.91 40.42
N GLN A 140 -0.30 39.60 39.36
CA GLN A 140 1.03 40.24 39.06
C GLN A 140 2.11 39.35 38.41
N ARG A 141 2.61 39.62 37.19
CA ARG A 141 3.36 40.79 36.64
C ARG A 141 4.66 41.07 37.41
N THR A 142 5.81 40.81 36.77
CA THR A 142 6.91 41.78 36.60
C THR A 142 8.03 41.21 35.74
N THR A 143 8.45 42.02 34.77
CA THR A 143 9.71 41.98 34.04
C THR A 143 10.89 42.22 34.98
N GLN A 144 12.02 41.52 34.79
CA GLN A 144 13.35 42.04 35.13
C GLN A 144 14.38 41.60 34.09
N THR A 145 15.09 42.63 33.62
CA THR A 145 16.34 42.70 32.87
C THR A 145 17.54 42.34 33.74
N GLU A 146 18.73 42.33 33.10
CA GLU A 146 20.10 42.33 33.68
C GLU A 146 20.72 40.94 33.90
N THR A 147 22.01 40.65 33.73
CA THR A 147 23.19 41.20 33.03
C THR A 147 24.24 40.09 33.21
N SER A 148 24.97 39.70 32.16
CA SER A 148 26.18 38.86 32.22
C SER A 148 26.77 38.87 30.80
N GLY A 149 28.03 39.18 30.53
CA GLY A 149 29.22 39.53 31.28
C GLY A 149 30.33 39.73 30.23
#